data_AF-A0A942NGQ0-F1
#
_entry.id   AF-A0A942NGQ0-F1
#
_cell.length_a   1.000
_cell.length_b   1.000
_cell.length_c   1.000
_cell.angle_alpha   90.00
_cell.angle_beta   90.00
_cell.angle_gamma   90.00
#
_symmetry.space_group_name_H-M   'P 1'
#
loop_
_entity.id
_entity.type
_entity.pdbx_description
1 polymer ?
#
loop_
_entity_poly.entity_id
_entity_poly.type
_entity_poly.pdbx_seq_one_letter_code
_entity_poly.pdbx_strand_id
1 'polypeptide(L)'
;MSARDILDSIEPHFTKGGKLEKYYGLYEMVDTFIYTPSDVTRGKTHVRDGNDLKRTMTFVVIATAFCVLMAWYNTGYQANLAMKGMGLEETNGWRSLIMALFGYNPYNPISCLVHGMLYFFPVYFTTLAVGGIWEVLFATVRKHEVNEGFLVSSMLYTLILPPDMPLWQVALGISFGIVLGKEVFGGTGKNFLNPALTGRAFLFFAYPASISGDAVWVAVDGFSGATALSLASAGGLEGIQASFSWIQAFLGFIPGSMGETSTLACMLGATFLLYTRVASYRIMAG
;
A
#
# COMPACT_ATOMS: atom_id res chain seq x y z
N MET A 1 -19.61 19.32 23.47
CA MET A 1 -18.79 19.70 22.30
C MET A 1 -18.60 18.47 21.47
N SER A 2 -19.30 18.41 20.34
CA SER A 2 -19.04 17.43 19.29
C SER A 2 -17.66 17.70 18.68
N ALA A 3 -17.03 16.68 18.10
CA ALA A 3 -15.78 16.86 17.36
C ALA A 3 -15.95 17.88 16.19
N ARG A 4 -17.17 18.04 15.68
CA ARG A 4 -17.50 19.07 14.68
C ARG A 4 -17.42 20.49 15.24
N ASP A 5 -17.98 20.73 16.43
CA ASP A 5 -17.95 22.05 17.08
C ASP A 5 -16.51 22.53 17.33
N ILE A 6 -15.60 21.60 17.65
CA ILE A 6 -14.19 21.89 17.88
C ILE A 6 -13.52 22.32 16.57
N LEU A 7 -13.73 21.57 15.49
CA LEU A 7 -13.15 21.88 14.18
C LEU A 7 -13.70 23.20 13.63
N ASP A 8 -15.01 23.43 13.73
CA ASP A 8 -15.65 24.68 13.29
C ASP A 8 -15.16 25.89 14.10
N SER A 9 -14.82 25.71 15.39
CA SER A 9 -14.25 26.80 16.21
C SER A 9 -12.83 27.20 15.79
N ILE A 10 -12.09 26.27 15.17
CA ILE A 10 -10.70 26.43 14.76
C ILE A 10 -10.61 26.94 13.31
N GLU A 11 -11.60 26.62 12.47
CA GLU A 11 -11.72 27.01 11.05
C GLU A 11 -11.34 28.48 10.74
N PRO A 12 -11.80 29.50 11.50
CA PRO A 12 -11.56 30.90 11.16
C PRO A 12 -10.08 31.28 11.19
N HIS A 13 -9.24 30.54 11.91
CA HIS A 13 -7.80 30.76 11.95
C HIS A 13 -7.08 30.31 10.69
N PHE A 14 -7.69 29.42 9.90
CA PHE A 14 -7.14 28.80 8.70
C PHE A 14 -7.76 29.37 7.41
N THR A 15 -8.95 29.97 7.45
CA THR A 15 -9.57 30.64 6.29
C THR A 15 -8.82 31.91 5.85
N LYS A 16 -9.10 32.43 4.63
CA LYS A 16 -8.44 33.61 4.04
C LYS A 16 -8.44 34.81 5.01
N GLY A 17 -7.25 35.30 5.38
CA GLY A 17 -7.07 36.37 6.36
C GLY A 17 -6.79 35.91 7.80
N GLY A 18 -6.79 34.60 8.07
CA GLY A 18 -6.41 34.00 9.34
C GLY A 18 -4.89 33.89 9.54
N LYS A 19 -4.44 33.83 10.80
CA LYS A 19 -2.99 33.74 11.14
C LYS A 19 -2.33 32.47 10.58
N LEU A 20 -3.09 31.40 10.37
CA LEU A 20 -2.62 30.09 9.92
C LEU A 20 -3.08 29.75 8.50
N GLU A 21 -3.42 30.76 7.68
CA GLU A 21 -3.89 30.57 6.29
C GLU A 21 -2.99 29.66 5.45
N LYS A 22 -1.67 29.69 5.69
CA LYS A 22 -0.71 28.81 5.00
C LYS A 22 -0.95 27.33 5.25
N TYR A 23 -1.53 26.96 6.39
CA TYR A 23 -1.80 25.58 6.79
C TYR A 23 -3.26 25.17 6.55
N TYR A 24 -4.01 25.94 5.76
CA TYR A 24 -5.39 25.63 5.43
C TYR A 24 -5.56 24.20 4.90
N GLY A 25 -4.70 23.77 3.96
CA GLY A 25 -4.77 22.42 3.40
C GLY A 25 -4.55 21.30 4.42
N LEU A 26 -3.84 21.56 5.54
CA LEU A 26 -3.67 20.59 6.62
C LEU A 26 -4.93 20.52 7.50
N TYR A 27 -5.52 21.67 7.83
CA TYR A 27 -6.78 21.73 8.57
C TYR A 27 -7.90 21.04 7.79
N GLU A 28 -8.02 21.36 6.50
CA GLU A 28 -9.02 20.78 5.61
C GLU A 28 -8.84 19.27 5.46
N MET A 29 -7.60 18.78 5.32
CA MET A 29 -7.33 17.34 5.29
C MET A 29 -7.88 16.63 6.54
N VAL A 30 -7.73 17.23 7.73
CA VAL A 30 -8.23 16.66 8.99
C VAL A 30 -9.74 16.76 9.09
N ASP A 31 -10.33 17.93 8.75
CA ASP A 31 -11.79 18.12 8.80
C ASP A 31 -12.49 17.18 7.81
N THR A 32 -12.01 17.16 6.57
CA THR A 32 -12.57 16.28 5.55
C THR A 32 -12.35 14.82 5.92
N PHE A 33 -11.19 14.40 6.45
CA PHE A 33 -10.99 13.02 6.87
C PHE A 33 -12.08 12.52 7.84
N ILE A 34 -12.56 13.38 8.73
CA ILE A 34 -13.59 13.04 9.72
C ILE A 34 -15.02 13.30 9.19
N TYR A 35 -15.22 14.35 8.39
CA TYR A 35 -16.53 14.84 7.96
C TYR A 35 -16.63 15.06 6.44
N THR A 36 -17.85 15.01 5.90
CA THR A 36 -18.06 15.32 4.47
C THR A 36 -17.85 16.81 4.22
N PRO A 37 -17.21 17.22 3.10
CA PRO A 37 -17.10 18.63 2.73
C PRO A 37 -18.49 19.29 2.68
N SER A 38 -18.62 20.46 3.30
CA SER A 38 -19.88 21.21 3.32
C SER A 38 -20.16 21.94 2.01
N ASP A 39 -19.15 22.07 1.14
CA ASP A 39 -19.23 22.83 -0.10
C ASP A 39 -19.90 22.00 -1.20
N VAL A 40 -21.14 22.37 -1.53
CA VAL A 40 -21.92 21.78 -2.62
C VAL A 40 -21.99 22.74 -3.79
N THR A 41 -21.92 22.22 -5.02
CA THR A 41 -22.03 23.05 -6.23
C THR A 41 -23.39 23.76 -6.28
N ARG A 42 -23.39 25.10 -6.20
CA ARG A 42 -24.58 25.95 -6.31
C ARG A 42 -24.67 26.55 -7.73
N GLY A 43 -25.85 26.54 -8.35
CA GLY A 43 -26.11 27.18 -9.66
C GLY A 43 -26.43 26.22 -10.82
N LYS A 44 -26.70 26.79 -12.01
CA LYS A 44 -26.96 26.01 -13.25
C LYS A 44 -25.64 25.65 -13.91
N THR A 45 -25.28 24.36 -13.89
CA THR A 45 -24.12 23.81 -14.60
C THR A 45 -24.58 22.95 -15.77
N HIS A 46 -23.80 22.90 -16.86
CA HIS A 46 -24.18 22.18 -18.07
C HIS A 46 -24.24 20.64 -17.85
N VAL A 47 -23.35 20.12 -17.02
CA VAL A 47 -23.31 18.72 -16.57
C VAL A 47 -23.03 18.73 -15.07
N ARG A 48 -23.76 17.91 -14.31
CA ARG A 48 -23.47 17.61 -12.91
C ARG A 48 -23.06 16.15 -12.85
N ASP A 49 -21.80 15.91 -12.53
CA ASP A 49 -21.33 14.57 -12.19
C ASP A 49 -21.54 14.33 -10.68
N GLY A 50 -22.05 13.16 -10.33
CA GLY A 50 -22.20 12.70 -8.95
C GLY A 50 -21.00 11.90 -8.45
N ASN A 51 -19.90 11.89 -9.22
CA ASN A 51 -18.67 11.24 -8.86
C ASN A 51 -17.92 12.07 -7.81
N ASP A 52 -17.90 11.55 -6.59
CA ASP A 52 -17.12 12.08 -5.50
C ASP A 52 -15.75 11.38 -5.51
N LEU A 53 -14.68 12.15 -5.73
CA LEU A 53 -13.30 11.65 -5.77
C LEU A 53 -12.93 10.96 -4.45
N LYS A 54 -13.38 11.50 -3.32
CA LYS A 54 -13.13 10.92 -2.00
C LYS A 54 -13.72 9.54 -1.89
N ARG A 55 -15.02 9.43 -2.19
CA ARG A 55 -15.75 8.14 -2.18
C ARG A 55 -15.08 7.13 -3.09
N THR A 56 -14.70 7.56 -4.28
CA THR A 56 -14.02 6.70 -5.26
C THR A 56 -12.68 6.20 -4.72
N MET A 57 -11.87 7.06 -4.11
CA MET A 57 -10.60 6.65 -3.49
C MET A 57 -10.81 5.71 -2.29
N THR A 58 -11.80 5.97 -1.44
CA THR A 58 -12.15 5.07 -0.31
C THR A 58 -12.55 3.69 -0.79
N PHE A 59 -13.34 3.58 -1.87
CA PHE A 59 -13.67 2.28 -2.47
C PHE A 59 -12.44 1.53 -2.95
N VAL A 60 -11.43 2.20 -3.50
CA VAL A 60 -10.16 1.56 -3.85
C VAL A 60 -9.42 1.06 -2.61
N VAL A 61 -9.34 1.85 -1.54
CA VAL A 61 -8.73 1.40 -0.27
C VAL A 61 -9.46 0.17 0.29
N ILE A 62 -10.80 0.17 0.28
CA ILE A 62 -11.60 -0.99 0.72
C ILE A 62 -11.32 -2.21 -0.17
N ALA A 63 -11.21 -2.03 -1.49
CA ALA A 63 -10.89 -3.12 -2.41
C ALA A 63 -9.51 -3.73 -2.11
N THR A 64 -8.52 -2.91 -1.75
CA THR A 64 -7.19 -3.40 -1.39
C THR A 64 -7.16 -4.17 -0.07
N ALA A 65 -8.19 -4.05 0.79
CA ALA A 65 -8.24 -4.76 2.07
C ALA A 65 -8.16 -6.28 1.91
N PHE A 66 -8.74 -6.85 0.85
CA PHE A 66 -8.63 -8.29 0.55
C PHE A 66 -7.17 -8.71 0.31
N CYS A 67 -6.42 -7.92 -0.46
CA CYS A 67 -4.99 -8.15 -0.69
C CYS A 67 -4.17 -7.94 0.58
N VAL A 68 -4.50 -6.94 1.40
CA VAL A 68 -3.82 -6.65 2.68
C VAL A 68 -3.97 -7.81 3.67
N LEU A 69 -5.18 -8.37 3.81
CA LEU A 69 -5.42 -9.52 4.69
C LEU A 69 -4.59 -10.73 4.26
N MET A 70 -4.54 -10.99 2.95
CA MET A 70 -3.70 -12.05 2.43
C MET A 70 -2.22 -11.76 2.60
N ALA A 71 -1.79 -10.50 2.43
CA ALA A 71 -0.42 -10.08 2.66
C ALA A 71 0.03 -10.40 4.09
N TRP A 72 -0.81 -10.08 5.08
CA TRP A 72 -0.52 -10.38 6.50
C TRP A 72 -0.40 -11.88 6.73
N TYR A 73 -1.34 -12.66 6.20
CA TYR A 73 -1.33 -14.10 6.40
C TYR A 73 -0.14 -14.77 5.68
N ASN A 74 0.02 -14.54 4.37
CA ASN A 74 0.99 -15.23 3.55
C ASN A 74 2.43 -14.85 3.90
N THR A 75 2.70 -13.56 4.14
CA THR A 75 4.06 -13.12 4.52
C THR A 75 4.53 -13.83 5.79
N GLY A 76 3.67 -13.92 6.80
CA GLY A 76 4.01 -14.61 8.03
C GLY A 76 3.99 -16.14 7.90
N TYR A 77 3.12 -16.70 7.05
CA TYR A 77 3.12 -18.13 6.74
C TYR A 77 4.45 -18.56 6.10
N GLN A 78 4.92 -17.83 5.08
CA GLN A 78 6.20 -18.11 4.43
C GLN A 78 7.37 -17.90 5.39
N ALA A 79 7.33 -16.86 6.24
CA ALA A 79 8.36 -16.63 7.24
C ALA A 79 8.45 -17.78 8.25
N ASN A 80 7.32 -18.19 8.83
CA ASN A 80 7.29 -19.30 9.79
C ASN A 80 7.70 -20.64 9.14
N LEU A 81 7.30 -20.89 7.89
CA LEU A 81 7.72 -22.08 7.15
C LEU A 81 9.24 -22.11 6.94
N ALA A 82 9.83 -20.98 6.53
CA ALA A 82 11.26 -20.86 6.34
C ALA A 82 12.03 -21.02 7.65
N MET A 83 11.57 -20.41 8.74
CA MET A 83 12.16 -20.60 10.08
C MET A 83 12.16 -22.07 10.49
N LYS A 84 11.04 -22.77 10.31
CA LYS A 84 10.94 -24.21 10.60
C LYS A 84 11.90 -25.02 9.72
N GLY A 85 12.03 -24.67 8.43
CA GLY A 85 12.96 -25.32 7.51
C GLY A 85 14.43 -25.10 7.86
N MET A 86 14.78 -23.95 8.44
CA MET A 86 16.13 -23.61 8.88
C MET A 86 16.44 -24.04 10.32
N GLY A 87 15.44 -24.53 11.07
CA GLY A 87 15.60 -24.89 12.48
C GLY A 87 15.76 -23.67 13.41
N LEU A 88 15.25 -22.50 13.01
CA LEU A 88 15.29 -21.28 13.80
C LEU A 88 14.08 -21.21 14.74
N GLU A 89 14.34 -21.15 16.05
CA GLU A 89 13.29 -21.03 17.07
C GLU A 89 12.86 -19.58 17.34
N GLU A 90 13.74 -18.61 17.04
CA GLU A 90 13.46 -17.18 17.21
C GLU A 90 14.02 -16.35 16.05
N THR A 91 13.29 -15.29 15.67
CA THR A 91 13.81 -14.25 14.78
C THR A 91 14.61 -13.22 15.58
N ASN A 92 15.68 -12.67 15.01
CA ASN A 92 16.43 -11.58 15.65
C ASN A 92 15.70 -10.23 15.49
N GLY A 93 15.63 -9.44 16.58
CA GLY A 93 15.15 -8.05 16.56
C GLY A 93 13.87 -7.80 17.35
N TRP A 94 13.36 -6.56 17.30
CA TRP A 94 12.19 -6.13 18.10
C TRP A 94 10.89 -6.91 17.80
N ARG A 95 10.80 -7.53 16.61
CA ARG A 95 9.66 -8.38 16.22
C ARG A 95 9.54 -9.62 17.10
N SER A 96 10.66 -10.11 17.63
CA SER A 96 10.69 -11.29 18.49
C SER A 96 9.95 -11.08 19.81
N LEU A 97 9.93 -9.85 20.33
CA LEU A 97 9.24 -9.51 21.58
C LEU A 97 7.73 -9.73 21.46
N ILE A 98 7.16 -9.40 20.30
CA ILE A 98 5.73 -9.58 20.03
C ILE A 98 5.46 -11.03 19.66
N MET A 99 6.32 -11.63 18.84
CA MET A 99 6.19 -13.02 18.43
C MET A 99 6.41 -14.03 19.57
N ALA A 100 7.15 -13.67 20.62
CA ALA A 100 7.30 -14.51 21.83
C ALA A 100 5.97 -14.79 22.53
N LEU A 101 4.97 -13.91 22.37
CA LEU A 101 3.63 -14.11 22.93
C LEU A 101 2.75 -15.05 22.08
N PHE A 102 2.98 -15.11 20.77
CA PHE A 102 2.13 -15.83 19.81
C PHE A 102 2.78 -17.09 19.21
N GLY A 103 4.10 -17.24 19.33
CA GLY A 103 4.90 -18.33 18.78
C GLY A 103 5.06 -18.29 17.25
N TYR A 104 5.98 -19.12 16.71
CA TYR A 104 6.35 -19.17 15.29
C TYR A 104 5.76 -20.37 14.52
N ASN A 105 4.59 -20.85 14.92
CA ASN A 105 4.00 -22.05 14.30
C ASN A 105 3.34 -21.73 12.94
N PRO A 106 3.77 -22.34 11.81
CA PRO A 106 3.16 -22.13 10.49
C PRO A 106 1.70 -22.59 10.39
N TYR A 107 1.29 -23.54 11.23
CA TYR A 107 -0.07 -24.09 11.20
C TYR A 107 -1.06 -23.29 12.04
N ASN A 108 -0.57 -22.36 12.88
CA ASN A 108 -1.44 -21.46 13.63
C ASN A 108 -1.72 -20.20 12.78
N PRO A 109 -2.97 -19.97 12.35
CA PRO A 109 -3.30 -18.83 11.51
C PRO A 109 -3.06 -17.49 12.21
N ILE A 110 -3.23 -17.43 13.54
CA ILE A 110 -3.03 -16.20 14.31
C ILE A 110 -1.55 -15.83 14.35
N SER A 111 -0.68 -16.82 14.61
CA SER A 111 0.77 -16.63 14.60
C SER A 111 1.28 -16.14 13.24
N CYS A 112 0.76 -16.70 12.14
CA CYS A 112 1.11 -16.26 10.79
C CYS A 112 0.63 -14.83 10.50
N LEU A 113 -0.61 -14.51 10.87
CA LEU A 113 -1.17 -13.18 10.65
C LEU A 113 -0.42 -12.10 11.41
N VAL A 114 -0.10 -12.34 12.69
CA VAL A 114 0.68 -11.39 13.51
C VAL A 114 2.09 -11.23 12.94
N HIS A 115 2.75 -12.33 12.55
CA HIS A 115 4.09 -12.26 11.96
C HIS A 115 4.10 -11.36 10.70
N GLY A 116 3.16 -11.55 9.77
CA GLY A 116 3.11 -10.72 8.57
C GLY A 116 2.72 -9.26 8.85
N MET A 117 1.85 -8.98 9.83
CA MET A 117 1.56 -7.61 10.29
C MET A 117 2.82 -6.87 10.73
N LEU A 118 3.76 -7.55 11.42
CA LEU A 118 5.01 -6.96 11.88
C LEU A 118 5.98 -6.58 10.76
N TYR A 119 5.81 -7.12 9.56
CA TYR A 119 6.53 -6.69 8.36
C TYR A 119 5.75 -5.62 7.60
N PHE A 120 4.43 -5.79 7.47
CA PHE A 120 3.58 -4.88 6.71
C PHE A 120 3.49 -3.47 7.34
N PHE A 121 3.21 -3.36 8.64
CA PHE A 121 2.95 -2.06 9.27
C PHE A 121 4.15 -1.10 9.24
N PRO A 122 5.39 -1.53 9.54
CA PRO A 122 6.54 -0.63 9.44
C PRO A 122 6.73 -0.06 8.03
N VAL A 123 6.55 -0.88 7.00
CA VAL A 123 6.61 -0.42 5.60
C VAL A 123 5.47 0.56 5.34
N TYR A 124 4.23 0.20 5.67
CA TYR A 124 3.06 1.06 5.46
C TYR A 124 3.18 2.42 6.17
N PHE A 125 3.54 2.43 7.45
CA PHE A 125 3.73 3.67 8.21
C PHE A 125 4.86 4.54 7.65
N THR A 126 5.96 3.92 7.19
CA THR A 126 7.04 4.67 6.54
C THR A 126 6.56 5.32 5.24
N THR A 127 5.79 4.60 4.43
CA THR A 127 5.24 5.16 3.18
C THR A 127 4.27 6.30 3.45
N LEU A 128 3.35 6.15 4.42
CA LEU A 128 2.40 7.18 4.80
C LEU A 128 3.09 8.41 5.36
N ALA A 129 4.05 8.23 6.27
CA ALA A 129 4.75 9.34 6.91
C ALA A 129 5.55 10.15 5.89
N VAL A 130 6.43 9.49 5.13
CA VAL A 130 7.32 10.18 4.19
C VAL A 130 6.55 10.75 3.01
N GLY A 131 5.61 9.98 2.47
CA GLY A 131 4.82 10.46 1.35
C GLY A 131 3.82 11.55 1.73
N GLY A 132 3.20 11.44 2.90
CA GLY A 132 2.32 12.48 3.44
C GLY A 132 3.06 13.79 3.72
N ILE A 133 4.31 13.72 4.21
CA ILE A 133 5.16 14.92 4.37
C ILE A 133 5.35 15.63 3.04
N TRP A 134 5.70 14.91 1.98
CA TRP A 134 5.87 15.51 0.66
C TRP A 134 4.57 16.10 0.12
N GLU A 135 3.46 15.38 0.27
CA GLU A 135 2.17 15.84 -0.24
C GLU A 135 1.69 17.10 0.49
N VAL A 136 1.79 17.14 1.83
CA VAL A 136 1.46 18.32 2.64
C VAL A 136 2.39 19.50 2.30
N LEU A 137 3.68 19.23 2.08
CA LEU A 137 4.65 20.26 1.71
C LEU A 137 4.29 20.90 0.36
N PHE A 138 4.03 20.08 -0.67
CA PHE A 138 3.68 20.58 -2.00
C PHE A 138 2.32 21.29 -2.02
N ALA A 139 1.32 20.76 -1.29
CA ALA A 139 0.03 21.41 -1.10
C ALA A 139 0.17 22.79 -0.44
N THR A 140 1.02 22.90 0.59
CA THR A 140 1.31 24.17 1.28
C THR A 140 2.01 25.18 0.36
N VAL A 141 3.01 24.73 -0.41
CA VAL A 141 3.75 25.59 -1.35
C VAL A 141 2.85 26.09 -2.48
N ARG A 142 1.93 25.25 -2.97
CA ARG A 142 1.05 25.57 -4.10
C ARG A 142 -0.32 26.10 -3.69
N LYS A 143 -0.61 26.16 -2.39
CA LYS A 143 -1.88 26.65 -1.82
C LYS A 143 -3.10 25.94 -2.41
N HIS A 144 -3.01 24.62 -2.53
CA HIS A 144 -4.16 23.78 -2.87
C HIS A 144 -4.43 22.76 -1.77
N GLU A 145 -5.60 22.16 -1.84
CA GLU A 145 -6.11 21.16 -0.90
C GLU A 145 -5.30 19.85 -1.01
N VAL A 146 -5.18 19.11 0.10
CA VAL A 146 -4.51 17.80 0.11
C VAL A 146 -5.48 16.77 -0.45
N ASN A 147 -5.06 16.01 -1.46
CA ASN A 147 -5.94 15.05 -2.12
C ASN A 147 -5.83 13.65 -1.48
N GLU A 148 -6.95 13.01 -1.24
CA GLU A 148 -7.02 11.68 -0.62
C GLU A 148 -6.47 10.54 -1.48
N GLY A 149 -6.20 10.79 -2.76
CA GLY A 149 -5.52 9.84 -3.66
C GLY A 149 -4.16 9.36 -3.14
N PHE A 150 -3.56 10.06 -2.18
CA PHE A 150 -2.35 9.59 -1.51
C PHE A 150 -2.55 8.29 -0.71
N LEU A 151 -3.70 8.12 -0.04
CA LEU A 151 -3.99 6.93 0.75
C LEU A 151 -4.00 5.68 -0.14
N VAL A 152 -4.53 5.82 -1.35
CA VAL A 152 -4.50 4.75 -2.36
C VAL A 152 -3.07 4.48 -2.83
N SER A 153 -2.32 5.53 -3.15
CA SER A 153 -0.96 5.40 -3.68
C SER A 153 0.00 4.77 -2.66
N SER A 154 -0.09 5.16 -1.39
CA SER A 154 0.70 4.59 -0.30
C SER A 154 0.36 3.12 -0.05
N MET A 155 -0.93 2.77 0.02
CA MET A 155 -1.37 1.37 0.18
C MET A 155 -0.89 0.49 -0.97
N LEU A 156 -1.10 0.93 -2.23
CA LEU A 156 -0.64 0.19 -3.40
C LEU A 156 0.88 0.07 -3.42
N TYR A 157 1.60 1.13 -3.08
CA TYR A 157 3.06 1.11 -3.02
C TYR A 157 3.56 0.11 -1.97
N THR A 158 2.96 0.06 -0.77
CA THR A 158 3.31 -0.97 0.23
C THR A 158 3.05 -2.38 -0.30
N LEU A 159 1.88 -2.61 -0.92
CA LEU A 159 1.49 -3.94 -1.40
C LEU A 159 2.41 -4.48 -2.52
N ILE A 160 2.99 -3.62 -3.33
CA ILE A 160 3.89 -4.02 -4.41
C ILE A 160 5.36 -4.13 -3.96
N LEU A 161 5.67 -4.03 -2.67
CA LEU A 161 7.05 -4.16 -2.18
C LEU A 161 7.30 -5.51 -1.53
N PRO A 162 8.56 -5.98 -1.54
CA PRO A 162 8.97 -7.14 -0.75
C PRO A 162 8.83 -6.85 0.77
N PRO A 163 8.55 -7.86 1.58
CA PRO A 163 8.36 -7.69 3.03
C PRO A 163 9.63 -7.29 3.77
N ASP A 164 10.81 -7.76 3.33
CA ASP A 164 12.08 -7.51 4.01
C ASP A 164 12.81 -6.24 3.54
N MET A 165 12.11 -5.36 2.81
CA MET A 165 12.76 -4.19 2.25
C MET A 165 13.16 -3.18 3.35
N PRO A 166 14.41 -2.67 3.35
CA PRO A 166 14.84 -1.68 4.34
C PRO A 166 13.98 -0.42 4.33
N LEU A 167 13.54 0.04 5.50
CA LEU A 167 12.60 1.16 5.63
C LEU A 167 13.10 2.47 5.00
N TRP A 168 14.41 2.71 5.00
CA TRP A 168 14.98 3.88 4.34
C TRP A 168 14.86 3.82 2.81
N GLN A 169 14.92 2.63 2.20
CA GLN A 169 14.68 2.46 0.77
C GLN A 169 13.20 2.67 0.44
N VAL A 170 12.31 2.16 1.29
CA VAL A 170 10.86 2.45 1.20
C VAL A 170 10.63 3.95 1.15
N ALA A 171 11.24 4.71 2.07
CA ALA A 171 11.17 6.16 2.16
C ALA A 171 11.70 6.89 0.91
N LEU A 172 12.85 6.47 0.37
CA LEU A 172 13.41 7.07 -0.84
C LEU A 172 12.54 6.79 -2.07
N GLY A 173 12.05 5.57 -2.23
CA GLY A 173 11.23 5.21 -3.38
C GLY A 173 9.87 5.92 -3.38
N ILE A 174 9.20 6.03 -2.23
CA ILE A 174 7.94 6.80 -2.14
C ILE A 174 8.19 8.31 -2.36
N SER A 175 9.32 8.84 -1.86
CA SER A 175 9.71 10.23 -2.11
C SER A 175 9.88 10.50 -3.61
N PHE A 176 10.61 9.63 -4.31
CA PHE A 176 10.79 9.75 -5.75
C PHE A 176 9.46 9.62 -6.50
N GLY A 177 8.64 8.62 -6.16
CA GLY A 177 7.35 8.38 -6.78
C GLY A 177 6.37 9.54 -6.64
N ILE A 178 6.29 10.16 -5.47
CA ILE A 178 5.39 11.31 -5.24
C ILE A 178 5.97 12.58 -5.85
N VAL A 179 7.22 12.91 -5.54
CA VAL A 179 7.79 14.18 -5.98
C VAL A 179 7.89 14.21 -7.50
N LEU A 180 8.53 13.22 -8.12
CA LEU A 180 8.69 13.20 -9.58
C LEU A 180 7.48 12.62 -10.30
N GLY A 181 6.83 11.58 -9.78
CA GLY A 181 5.72 10.93 -10.48
C GLY A 181 4.38 11.67 -10.37
N LYS A 182 4.19 12.52 -9.36
CA LYS A 182 2.91 13.20 -9.08
C LYS A 182 3.03 14.72 -8.94
N GLU A 183 3.84 15.20 -8.01
CA GLU A 183 3.83 16.60 -7.59
C GLU A 183 4.48 17.52 -8.61
N VAL A 184 5.59 17.13 -9.26
CA VAL A 184 6.20 17.93 -10.33
C VAL A 184 5.20 18.23 -11.46
N PHE A 185 4.27 17.31 -11.74
CA PHE A 185 3.27 17.44 -12.81
C PHE A 185 1.99 18.19 -12.42
N GLY A 186 1.89 18.68 -11.18
CA GLY A 186 0.74 19.47 -10.75
C GLY A 186 -0.21 18.74 -9.80
N GLY A 187 0.16 17.56 -9.29
CA GLY A 187 -0.62 16.81 -8.29
C GLY A 187 -1.59 15.79 -8.89
N THR A 188 -2.57 15.34 -8.08
CA THR A 188 -3.54 14.32 -8.46
C THR A 188 -4.34 14.71 -9.70
N GLY A 189 -4.48 13.78 -10.65
CA GLY A 189 -5.26 13.97 -11.88
C GLY A 189 -4.48 14.62 -13.03
N LYS A 190 -3.25 15.10 -12.77
CA LYS A 190 -2.31 15.59 -13.80
C LYS A 190 -1.08 14.69 -13.98
N ASN A 191 -0.96 13.68 -13.13
CA ASN A 191 0.12 12.71 -13.20
C ASN A 191 -0.07 11.77 -14.39
N PHE A 192 0.87 11.79 -15.33
CA PHE A 192 0.86 10.91 -16.50
C PHE A 192 1.31 9.48 -16.16
N LEU A 193 1.95 9.28 -15.00
CA LEU A 193 2.41 7.98 -14.48
C LEU A 193 1.69 7.63 -13.18
N ASN A 194 1.64 6.34 -12.87
CA ASN A 194 1.24 5.86 -11.55
C ASN A 194 2.39 6.10 -10.54
N PRO A 195 2.19 6.95 -9.51
CA PRO A 195 3.26 7.33 -8.57
C PRO A 195 3.84 6.15 -7.80
N ALA A 196 3.01 5.17 -7.44
CA ALA A 196 3.46 3.96 -6.74
C ALA A 196 4.39 3.12 -7.63
N LEU A 197 4.01 2.91 -8.90
CA LEU A 197 4.83 2.18 -9.85
C LEU A 197 6.10 2.95 -10.21
N THR A 198 6.05 4.28 -10.29
CA THR A 198 7.25 5.12 -10.48
C THR A 198 8.23 4.95 -9.32
N GLY A 199 7.74 4.95 -8.08
CA GLY A 199 8.57 4.68 -6.91
C GLY A 199 9.19 3.26 -6.94
N ARG A 200 8.39 2.25 -7.31
CA ARG A 200 8.88 0.87 -7.45
C ARG A 200 9.95 0.75 -8.54
N ALA A 201 9.74 1.40 -9.69
CA ALA A 201 10.71 1.41 -10.79
C ALA A 201 12.02 2.08 -10.38
N PHE A 202 11.97 3.18 -9.62
CA PHE A 202 13.17 3.81 -9.07
C PHE A 202 13.96 2.82 -8.19
N LEU A 203 13.29 2.12 -7.27
CA LEU A 203 13.97 1.12 -6.43
C LEU A 203 14.51 -0.06 -7.23
N PHE A 204 13.79 -0.49 -8.26
CA PHE A 204 14.24 -1.56 -9.16
C PHE A 204 15.60 -1.26 -9.79
N PHE A 205 15.82 -0.03 -10.26
CA PHE A 205 17.09 0.36 -10.90
C PHE A 205 18.15 0.82 -9.90
N ALA A 206 17.77 1.48 -8.81
CA ALA A 206 18.72 2.01 -7.84
C ALA A 206 19.20 0.97 -6.81
N TYR A 207 18.33 0.03 -6.42
CA TYR A 207 18.58 -0.95 -5.37
C TYR A 207 18.09 -2.36 -5.76
N PRO A 208 18.61 -2.94 -6.86
CA PRO A 208 18.11 -4.22 -7.39
C PRO A 208 18.23 -5.39 -6.40
N ALA A 209 19.22 -5.38 -5.52
CA ALA A 209 19.44 -6.44 -4.53
C ALA A 209 18.32 -6.57 -3.48
N SER A 210 17.59 -5.47 -3.22
CA SER A 210 16.51 -5.44 -2.21
C SER A 210 15.11 -5.59 -2.80
N ILE A 211 14.99 -5.81 -4.12
CA ILE A 211 13.70 -5.81 -4.82
C ILE A 211 13.58 -6.90 -5.90
N SER A 212 14.71 -7.53 -6.22
CA SER A 212 14.83 -8.60 -7.22
C SER A 212 15.73 -9.72 -6.67
N GLY A 213 15.68 -10.89 -7.31
CA GLY A 213 16.41 -12.09 -6.88
C GLY A 213 15.53 -13.03 -6.07
N ASP A 214 16.12 -14.03 -5.42
CA ASP A 214 15.40 -15.12 -4.75
C ASP A 214 15.38 -15.02 -3.20
N ALA A 215 16.16 -14.08 -2.63
CA ALA A 215 16.30 -13.94 -1.18
C ALA A 215 15.30 -12.96 -0.53
N VAL A 216 14.65 -12.08 -1.31
CA VAL A 216 13.92 -10.92 -0.77
C VAL A 216 12.43 -11.23 -0.47
N TRP A 217 11.92 -12.36 -0.97
CA TRP A 217 10.48 -12.66 -0.97
C TRP A 217 9.98 -13.37 0.28
N VAL A 218 10.90 -13.84 1.13
CA VAL A 218 10.58 -14.49 2.40
C VAL A 218 11.24 -13.70 3.52
N ALA A 219 10.45 -13.36 4.52
CA ALA A 219 10.84 -12.45 5.60
C ALA A 219 11.72 -13.14 6.67
N VAL A 220 12.75 -13.88 6.24
CA VAL A 220 13.72 -14.58 7.10
C VAL A 220 15.11 -14.36 6.54
N ASP A 221 15.99 -13.78 7.35
CA ASP A 221 17.36 -13.53 6.96
C ASP A 221 18.10 -14.84 6.63
N GLY A 222 18.84 -14.83 5.52
CA GLY A 222 19.56 -15.99 5.01
C GLY A 222 18.71 -17.06 4.31
N PHE A 223 17.39 -16.90 4.21
CA PHE A 223 16.55 -17.78 3.40
C PHE A 223 16.57 -17.33 1.93
N SER A 224 16.86 -18.25 1.02
CA SER A 224 16.77 -18.03 -0.43
C SER A 224 15.83 -19.05 -1.03
N GLY A 225 14.81 -18.57 -1.74
CA GLY A 225 13.79 -19.40 -2.38
C GLY A 225 13.52 -18.94 -3.80
N ALA A 226 13.75 -19.81 -4.77
CA ALA A 226 13.49 -19.50 -6.17
C ALA A 226 12.02 -19.11 -6.38
N THR A 227 11.78 -17.94 -6.95
CA THR A 227 10.43 -17.53 -7.32
C THR A 227 9.84 -18.45 -8.38
N ALA A 228 8.51 -18.56 -8.46
CA ALA A 228 7.86 -19.36 -9.50
C ALA A 228 8.31 -18.97 -10.92
N LEU A 229 8.59 -17.69 -11.16
CA LEU A 229 9.09 -17.19 -12.44
C LEU A 229 10.58 -17.52 -12.66
N SER A 230 11.41 -17.47 -11.61
CA SER A 230 12.81 -17.93 -11.65
C SER A 230 12.88 -19.43 -11.98
N LEU A 231 12.06 -20.25 -11.32
CA LEU A 231 11.93 -21.68 -11.61
C LEU A 231 11.43 -21.96 -13.04
N ALA A 232 10.45 -21.17 -13.51
CA ALA A 232 9.97 -21.25 -14.89
C ALA A 232 11.09 -21.00 -15.90
N SER A 233 11.96 -20.02 -15.63
CA SER A 233 13.08 -19.67 -16.51
C SER A 233 14.17 -20.75 -16.54
N ALA A 234 14.39 -21.44 -15.42
CA ALA A 234 15.43 -22.45 -15.28
C ALA A 234 14.99 -23.85 -15.75
N GLY A 235 13.74 -24.24 -15.47
CA GLY A 235 13.24 -25.61 -15.66
C GLY A 235 11.89 -25.72 -16.37
N GLY A 236 11.38 -24.62 -16.94
CA GLY A 236 10.11 -24.60 -17.64
C GLY A 236 8.91 -24.92 -16.73
N LEU A 237 7.81 -25.39 -17.33
CA LEU A 237 6.58 -25.73 -16.61
C LEU A 237 6.77 -26.89 -15.60
N GLU A 238 7.67 -27.82 -15.91
CA GLU A 238 7.98 -28.95 -15.02
C GLU A 238 8.66 -28.50 -13.72
N GLY A 239 9.57 -27.52 -13.81
CA GLY A 239 10.21 -26.91 -12.64
C GLY A 239 9.21 -26.20 -11.71
N ILE A 240 8.16 -25.60 -12.26
CA ILE A 240 7.10 -24.96 -11.45
C ILE A 240 6.22 -26.02 -10.78
N GLN A 241 5.77 -27.02 -11.53
CA GLN A 241 4.86 -28.06 -11.03
C GLN A 241 5.50 -28.94 -9.94
N ALA A 242 6.83 -29.05 -9.93
CA ALA A 242 7.58 -29.75 -8.90
C ALA A 242 7.58 -29.00 -7.55
N SER A 243 7.49 -27.66 -7.56
CA SER A 243 7.60 -26.83 -6.34
C SER A 243 6.27 -26.21 -5.89
N PHE A 244 5.34 -25.95 -6.82
CA PHE A 244 4.09 -25.26 -6.53
C PHE A 244 2.90 -25.92 -7.22
N SER A 245 1.84 -26.15 -6.45
CA SER A 245 0.55 -26.58 -7.02
C SER A 245 -0.25 -25.38 -7.54
N TRP A 246 -1.08 -25.61 -8.56
CA TRP A 246 -2.00 -24.61 -9.10
C TRP A 246 -2.93 -24.00 -8.05
N ILE A 247 -3.45 -24.83 -7.14
CA ILE A 247 -4.35 -24.37 -6.08
C ILE A 247 -3.59 -23.52 -5.07
N GLN A 248 -2.33 -23.86 -4.75
CA GLN A 248 -1.49 -23.03 -3.89
C GLN A 248 -1.20 -21.67 -4.52
N ALA A 249 -0.88 -21.62 -5.83
CA ALA A 249 -0.67 -20.37 -6.54
C ALA A 249 -1.94 -19.51 -6.60
N PHE A 250 -3.10 -20.14 -6.85
CA PHE A 250 -4.38 -19.44 -6.93
C PHE A 250 -4.83 -18.85 -5.58
N LEU A 251 -4.70 -19.63 -4.50
CA LEU A 251 -5.01 -19.19 -3.14
C LEU A 251 -3.93 -18.23 -2.60
N GLY A 252 -2.70 -18.34 -3.09
CA GLY A 252 -1.58 -17.44 -2.83
C GLY A 252 -0.62 -17.89 -1.74
N PHE A 253 -0.45 -19.19 -1.53
CA PHE A 253 0.55 -19.76 -0.63
C PHE A 253 1.92 -19.87 -1.30
N ILE A 254 2.35 -18.79 -1.96
CA ILE A 254 3.63 -18.69 -2.67
C ILE A 254 4.40 -17.47 -2.18
N PRO A 255 5.74 -17.49 -2.19
CA PRO A 255 6.54 -16.29 -1.92
C PRO A 255 6.39 -15.27 -3.06
N GLY A 256 6.37 -13.98 -2.72
CA GLY A 256 6.21 -12.88 -3.68
C GLY A 256 6.06 -11.52 -2.99
N SER A 257 5.75 -10.46 -3.74
CA SER A 257 5.45 -9.17 -3.08
C SER A 257 4.14 -9.27 -2.29
N MET A 258 4.04 -8.47 -1.22
CA MET A 258 3.01 -8.61 -0.19
C MET A 258 1.58 -8.74 -0.75
N GLY A 259 1.22 -7.94 -1.75
CA GLY A 259 -0.13 -7.86 -2.30
C GLY A 259 -0.43 -8.66 -3.56
N GLU A 260 0.57 -9.28 -4.23
CA GLU A 260 0.36 -9.96 -5.52
C GLU A 260 0.20 -11.48 -5.40
N THR A 261 0.50 -12.02 -4.21
CA THR A 261 0.64 -13.47 -4.01
C THR A 261 -0.63 -14.27 -4.27
N SER A 262 -1.82 -13.73 -4.00
CA SER A 262 -3.10 -14.43 -4.18
C SER A 262 -3.92 -13.84 -5.33
N THR A 263 -4.11 -14.67 -6.36
CA THR A 263 -5.04 -14.34 -7.45
C THR A 263 -6.46 -14.19 -6.94
N LEU A 264 -6.90 -15.03 -5.99
CA LEU A 264 -8.25 -14.94 -5.42
C LEU A 264 -8.48 -13.62 -4.69
N ALA A 265 -7.53 -13.16 -3.86
CA ALA A 265 -7.65 -11.88 -3.17
C ALA A 265 -7.73 -10.70 -4.15
N CYS A 266 -6.88 -10.70 -5.17
CA CYS A 266 -6.89 -9.71 -6.24
C CYS A 266 -8.21 -9.71 -7.03
N MET A 267 -8.77 -10.90 -7.32
CA MET A 267 -10.06 -11.02 -8.01
C MET A 267 -11.23 -10.53 -7.17
N LEU A 268 -11.24 -10.75 -5.85
CA LEU A 268 -12.27 -10.21 -4.96
C LEU A 268 -12.24 -8.68 -4.95
N GLY A 269 -11.04 -8.08 -4.83
CA GLY A 269 -10.86 -6.63 -4.95
C GLY A 269 -11.29 -6.10 -6.32
N ALA A 270 -10.88 -6.74 -7.42
CA ALA A 270 -11.27 -6.36 -8.77
C ALA A 270 -12.79 -6.45 -8.99
N THR A 271 -13.42 -7.52 -8.51
CA THR A 271 -14.88 -7.72 -8.60
C THR A 271 -15.63 -6.63 -7.84
N PHE A 272 -15.16 -6.25 -6.65
CA PHE A 272 -15.71 -5.14 -5.89
C PHE A 272 -15.62 -3.80 -6.65
N LEU A 273 -14.48 -3.52 -7.29
CA LEU A 273 -14.29 -2.29 -8.08
C LEU A 273 -15.13 -2.27 -9.36
N LEU A 274 -15.34 -3.42 -10.00
CA LEU A 274 -16.22 -3.56 -11.15
C LEU A 274 -17.69 -3.39 -10.75
N TYR A 275 -18.09 -3.98 -9.62
CA TYR A 275 -19.44 -3.86 -9.08
C TYR A 275 -19.78 -2.40 -8.73
N THR A 276 -18.85 -1.70 -8.08
CA THR A 276 -19.00 -0.27 -7.76
C THR A 276 -18.81 0.66 -8.96
N ARG A 277 -18.47 0.12 -10.14
CA ARG A 277 -18.20 0.85 -11.39
C ARG A 277 -17.10 1.91 -11.29
N VAL A 278 -16.20 1.75 -10.32
CA VAL A 278 -14.99 2.58 -10.20
C VAL A 278 -13.95 2.14 -11.23
N ALA A 279 -13.84 0.83 -11.48
CA ALA A 279 -12.94 0.27 -12.48
C ALA A 279 -13.67 -0.05 -13.80
N SER A 280 -12.94 0.07 -14.89
CA SER A 280 -13.43 -0.29 -16.24
C SER A 280 -13.04 -1.72 -16.59
N TYR A 281 -14.03 -2.57 -16.86
CA TYR A 281 -13.80 -3.95 -17.33
C TYR A 281 -13.01 -3.99 -18.65
N ARG A 282 -13.12 -2.95 -19.49
CA ARG A 282 -12.42 -2.88 -20.77
C ARG A 282 -10.91 -2.80 -20.59
N ILE A 283 -10.45 -2.15 -19.53
CA ILE A 283 -9.02 -2.03 -19.21
C ILE A 283 -8.50 -3.33 -18.60
N MET A 284 -9.34 -4.06 -17.86
CA MET A 284 -8.93 -5.33 -17.25
C MET A 284 -8.89 -6.49 -18.25
N ALA A 285 -9.75 -6.47 -19.26
CA ALA A 285 -9.87 -7.54 -20.25
C ALA A 285 -9.00 -7.31 -21.51
N GLY A 286 -8.66 -6.05 -21.81
CA GLY A 286 -7.84 -5.67 -22.96
C GLY A 286 -6.36 -5.67 -22.61
#